data_AF-A0A520PPA0-F1
#
_entry.id   AF-A0A520PPA0-F1
#
_cell.length_a   1.000
_cell.length_b   1.000
_cell.length_c   1.000
_cell.angle_alpha   90.00
_cell.angle_beta   90.00
_cell.angle_gamma   90.00
#
_symmetry.space_group_name_H-M   'P 1'
#
loop_
_entity.id
_entity.type
_entity.pdbx_description
1 polymer ?
#
loop_
_entity_poly.entity_id
_entity_poly.type
_entity_poly.pdbx_seq_one_letter_code
_entity_poly.pdbx_strand_id
1 'polypeptide(L)'
;HKHDSNNIPEESYLEETYYHRINPPQGFGFQRVYTDDGSLDETMAVHNNDVVMVPRGYHPVGAPHGYDLYYLNVMAGPKRIWKFHNDPQHEWIVKKTE
;
A
#
# COMPACT_ATOMS: atom_id res chain seq x y z
N HIS A 1 -0.91 2.44 5.41
CA HIS A 1 -2.26 2.28 5.97
C HIS A 1 -2.84 0.94 5.51
N LYS A 2 -4.00 0.54 6.04
CA LYS A 2 -4.78 -0.63 5.64
C LYS A 2 -6.27 -0.27 5.53
N HIS A 3 -7.00 -1.05 4.74
CA HIS A 3 -8.45 -0.96 4.55
C HIS A 3 -8.99 -2.36 4.21
N ASP A 4 -8.78 -3.29 5.13
CA ASP A 4 -9.02 -4.72 4.98
C ASP A 4 -10.14 -5.25 5.89
N SER A 5 -10.83 -4.36 6.60
CA SER A 5 -11.90 -4.70 7.55
C SER A 5 -13.20 -3.95 7.22
N ASN A 6 -14.32 -4.67 7.15
CA ASN A 6 -15.64 -4.07 6.94
C ASN A 6 -16.24 -3.57 8.27
N ASN A 7 -15.67 -2.49 8.82
CA ASN A 7 -15.94 -1.99 10.18
C ASN A 7 -16.19 -0.47 10.21
N ILE A 8 -17.07 0.02 9.33
CA ILE A 8 -17.46 1.44 9.30
C ILE A 8 -18.12 1.82 10.65
N PRO A 9 -17.74 2.96 11.27
CA PRO A 9 -17.03 4.10 10.67
C PRO A 9 -15.50 4.07 10.70
N GLU A 10 -14.91 3.10 11.39
CA GLU A 10 -13.46 3.07 11.65
C GLU A 10 -12.66 2.66 10.40
N GLU A 11 -13.13 1.66 9.65
CA GLU A 11 -12.43 1.13 8.48
C GLU A 11 -13.41 0.61 7.42
N SER A 12 -13.09 0.83 6.15
CA SER A 12 -13.78 0.24 5.00
C SER A 12 -13.00 -0.96 4.48
N TYR A 13 -13.69 -2.01 4.05
CA TYR A 13 -13.08 -3.08 3.24
C TYR A 13 -12.99 -2.66 1.78
N LEU A 14 -11.76 -2.52 1.27
CA LEU A 14 -11.47 -2.25 -0.13
C LEU A 14 -10.29 -3.13 -0.56
N GLU A 15 -10.51 -4.00 -1.54
CA GLU A 15 -9.42 -4.66 -2.27
C GLU A 15 -8.66 -3.57 -3.05
N GLU A 16 -7.34 -3.74 -3.20
CA GLU A 16 -6.52 -2.77 -3.94
C GLU A 16 -5.49 -3.44 -4.85
N THR A 17 -5.25 -2.82 -6.01
CA THR A 17 -4.15 -3.16 -6.92
C THR A 17 -3.25 -1.97 -7.14
N TYR A 18 -1.96 -2.22 -7.39
CA TYR A 18 -0.94 -1.22 -7.73
C TYR A 18 -0.30 -1.61 -9.06
N TYR A 19 -0.53 -0.83 -10.12
CA TYR A 19 0.23 -0.95 -11.37
C TYR A 19 1.39 0.03 -11.39
N HIS A 20 2.63 -0.47 -11.44
CA HIS A 20 3.84 0.32 -11.29
C HIS A 20 4.42 0.77 -12.62
N ARG A 21 4.97 1.99 -12.65
CA ARG A 21 5.82 2.52 -13.71
C ARG A 21 7.10 3.07 -13.09
N ILE A 22 8.22 2.84 -13.76
CA ILE A 22 9.54 3.23 -13.26
C ILE A 22 10.31 3.95 -14.36
N ASN A 23 11.03 5.01 -13.98
CA ASN A 23 11.89 5.77 -14.86
C ASN A 23 13.28 6.01 -14.21
N PRO A 24 14.39 5.64 -14.86
CA PRO A 24 14.50 4.85 -16.08
C PRO A 24 13.90 3.43 -15.98
N PRO A 25 13.41 2.82 -17.08
CA PRO A 25 12.54 1.63 -17.04
C PRO A 25 13.22 0.33 -16.58
N GLN A 26 14.55 0.28 -16.52
CA GLN A 26 15.31 -0.84 -15.97
C GLN A 26 15.43 -0.82 -14.43
N GLY A 27 14.90 0.23 -13.78
CA GLY A 27 14.88 0.32 -12.33
C GLY A 27 13.87 -0.63 -11.68
N PHE A 28 13.78 -0.51 -10.35
CA PHE A 28 12.85 -1.29 -9.52
C PHE A 28 12.36 -0.43 -8.34
N GLY A 29 11.26 -0.86 -7.72
CA GLY A 29 10.75 -0.38 -6.44
C GLY A 29 10.65 -1.52 -5.44
N PHE A 30 10.43 -1.19 -4.18
CA PHE A 30 10.03 -2.17 -3.17
C PHE A 30 8.60 -1.90 -2.74
N GLN A 31 7.77 -2.95 -2.76
CA GLN A 31 6.48 -2.93 -2.08
C GLN A 31 6.48 -4.04 -1.04
N ARG A 32 6.05 -3.70 0.17
CA ARG A 32 5.84 -4.67 1.25
C ARG A 32 4.36 -4.75 1.55
N VAL A 33 3.79 -5.94 1.67
CA VAL A 33 2.41 -6.16 2.12
C VAL A 33 2.44 -7.01 3.38
N TYR A 34 1.98 -6.45 4.50
CA TYR A 34 2.09 -7.11 5.80
C TYR A 34 0.93 -6.84 6.75
N THR A 35 0.65 -7.76 7.69
CA THR A 35 -0.38 -7.61 8.73
C THR A 35 0.22 -7.49 10.13
N ASP A 36 -0.57 -6.97 11.08
CA ASP A 36 -0.17 -6.80 12.49
C ASP A 36 0.35 -8.10 13.13
N ASP A 37 -0.27 -9.23 12.78
CA ASP A 37 0.06 -10.55 13.30
C ASP A 37 1.17 -11.27 12.52
N GLY A 38 1.70 -10.65 11.45
CA GLY A 38 2.71 -11.23 10.57
C GLY A 38 2.26 -12.47 9.78
N SER A 39 0.97 -12.81 9.78
CA SER A 39 0.44 -13.94 8.99
C SER A 39 0.53 -13.72 7.48
N LEU A 40 0.67 -12.46 7.06
CA LEU A 40 1.14 -12.04 5.76
C LEU A 40 2.28 -11.05 6.00
N ASP A 41 3.42 -11.26 5.35
CA ASP A 41 4.55 -10.32 5.36
C ASP A 41 5.45 -10.59 4.16
N GLU A 42 5.06 -10.05 3.01
CA GLU A 42 5.76 -10.25 1.74
C GLU A 42 6.42 -8.96 1.31
N THR A 43 7.68 -9.04 0.87
CA THR A 43 8.40 -7.91 0.28
C THR A 43 8.81 -8.26 -1.14
N MET A 44 8.37 -7.46 -2.10
CA MET A 44 8.61 -7.69 -3.52
C MET A 44 9.45 -6.58 -4.12
N ALA A 45 10.41 -6.95 -4.97
CA ALA A 45 11.01 -6.02 -5.92
C ALA A 45 10.11 -5.91 -7.16
N VAL A 46 9.46 -4.76 -7.33
CA VAL A 46 8.57 -4.48 -8.46
C VAL A 46 9.33 -3.76 -9.57
N HIS A 47 9.14 -4.18 -10.82
CA HIS A 47 9.72 -3.57 -12.00
C HIS A 47 8.69 -2.76 -12.79
N ASN A 48 9.15 -2.08 -13.83
CA ASN A 48 8.29 -1.29 -14.70
C ASN A 48 7.20 -2.17 -15.36
N ASN A 49 5.95 -1.76 -15.22
CA ASN A 49 4.72 -2.45 -15.63
C ASN A 49 4.25 -3.61 -14.74
N ASP A 50 4.89 -3.85 -13.58
CA ASP A 50 4.42 -4.88 -12.66
C ASP A 50 3.15 -4.48 -11.92
N VAL A 51 2.34 -5.48 -11.58
CA VAL A 51 1.14 -5.31 -10.75
C VAL A 51 1.31 -6.05 -9.43
N VAL A 52 0.95 -5.38 -8.35
CA VAL A 52 0.81 -5.99 -7.02
C VAL A 52 -0.64 -5.96 -6.59
N MET A 53 -1.11 -7.09 -6.05
CA MET A 53 -2.40 -7.19 -5.38
C MET A 53 -2.21 -7.05 -3.87
N VAL A 54 -3.07 -6.26 -3.24
CA VAL A 54 -3.10 -6.06 -1.80
C VAL A 54 -4.42 -6.64 -1.26
N PRO A 55 -4.41 -7.91 -0.82
CA PRO A 55 -5.63 -8.55 -0.32
C PRO A 55 -6.00 -8.09 1.09
N ARG A 56 -5.01 -7.69 1.90
CA ARG A 56 -5.15 -7.21 3.27
C ARG A 56 -3.85 -6.57 3.76
N GLY A 57 -3.89 -5.89 4.89
CA GLY A 57 -2.71 -5.38 5.59
C GLY A 57 -2.19 -4.04 5.08
N TYR A 58 -1.07 -3.64 5.66
CA TYR A 58 -0.30 -2.46 5.34
C TYR A 58 0.54 -2.69 4.08
N HIS A 59 0.54 -1.71 3.19
CA HIS A 59 1.12 -1.87 1.85
C HIS A 59 2.01 -0.69 1.39
N PRO A 60 3.05 -0.30 2.16
CA PRO A 60 3.94 0.79 1.78
C PRO A 60 4.75 0.49 0.52
N VAL A 61 5.10 1.55 -0.20
CA VAL A 61 5.98 1.52 -1.38
C VAL A 61 7.21 2.39 -1.12
N GLY A 62 8.39 1.88 -1.47
CA GLY A 62 9.66 2.57 -1.41
C GLY A 62 10.36 2.59 -2.76
N ALA A 63 10.94 3.73 -3.13
CA ALA A 63 11.72 3.89 -4.35
C ALA A 63 13.22 3.99 -4.01
N PRO A 64 14.11 3.22 -4.67
CA PRO A 64 15.55 3.43 -4.59
C PRO A 64 15.94 4.78 -5.20
N HIS A 65 17.02 5.38 -4.68
CA HIS A 65 17.57 6.61 -5.21
C HIS A 65 17.95 6.47 -6.70
N GLY A 66 17.56 7.45 -7.52
CA GLY A 66 17.84 7.49 -8.96
C GLY A 66 16.74 6.90 -9.85
N TYR A 67 15.66 6.37 -9.26
CA TYR A 67 14.49 5.91 -10.00
C TYR A 67 13.24 6.66 -9.55
N ASP A 68 12.57 7.31 -10.49
CA ASP A 68 11.22 7.81 -10.28
C ASP A 68 10.24 6.64 -10.32
N LEU A 69 9.37 6.57 -9.32
CA LEU A 69 8.36 5.52 -9.18
C LEU A 69 6.97 6.14 -9.23
N TYR A 70 6.13 5.63 -10.13
CA TYR A 70 4.70 5.94 -10.23
C TYR A 70 3.90 4.67 -10.03
N TYR A 71 2.71 4.79 -9.43
CA TYR A 71 1.74 3.71 -9.41
C TYR A 71 0.32 4.23 -9.68
N LEU A 72 -0.47 3.40 -10.35
CA LEU A 72 -1.91 3.59 -10.53
C LEU A 72 -2.66 2.58 -9.66
N ASN A 73 -3.55 3.08 -8.80
CA ASN A 73 -4.39 2.24 -7.94
C ASN A 73 -5.81 2.07 -8.47
N VAL A 74 -6.33 0.86 -8.29
CA VAL A 74 -7.76 0.57 -8.41
C VAL A 74 -8.22 -0.08 -7.11
N MET A 75 -9.29 0.46 -6.53
CA MET A 75 -9.91 -0.04 -5.31
C MET A 75 -11.39 -0.32 -5.51
N ALA A 76 -11.87 -1.40 -4.89
CA ALA A 76 -13.29 -1.74 -4.87
C ALA A 76 -13.66 -2.50 -3.59
N GLY A 77 -14.92 -2.34 -3.17
CA GLY A 77 -15.47 -3.07 -2.02
C GLY A 77 -16.97 -2.83 -1.89
N PRO A 78 -17.62 -3.42 -0.87
CA PRO A 78 -19.08 -3.37 -0.71
C PRO A 78 -19.67 -1.96 -0.59
N LYS A 79 -18.87 -1.00 -0.12
CA LYS A 79 -19.24 0.42 -0.02
C LYS A 79 -18.16 1.28 -0.66
N ARG A 80 -18.55 2.22 -1.52
CA ARG A 80 -17.62 3.18 -2.15
C ARG A 80 -17.24 4.31 -1.19
N ILE A 81 -16.53 3.98 -0.13
CA ILE A 81 -16.07 4.89 0.92
C ILE A 81 -14.64 4.49 1.28
N TRP A 82 -13.69 5.43 1.24
CA TRP A 82 -12.30 5.19 1.62
C TRP A 82 -12.09 5.62 3.08
N LYS A 83 -12.06 4.63 3.99
CA LYS A 83 -11.71 4.78 5.41
C LYS A 83 -10.61 3.79 5.74
N PHE A 84 -9.42 4.30 6.03
CA PHE A 84 -8.22 3.51 6.28
C PHE A 84 -7.71 3.72 7.69
N HIS A 85 -6.93 2.75 8.17
CA HIS A 85 -6.20 2.81 9.43
C HIS A 85 -4.70 2.80 9.17
N ASN A 86 -3.95 3.66 9.84
CA ASN A 86 -2.48 3.67 9.77
C ASN A 86 -1.89 2.59 10.68
N ASP A 87 -0.62 2.24 10.47
CA ASP A 87 0.08 1.39 11.44
C ASP A 87 0.37 2.23 12.69
N PRO A 88 -0.09 1.83 13.89
CA PRO A 88 0.14 2.59 15.12
C PRO A 88 1.62 2.87 15.41
N GLN A 89 2.55 2.00 15.00
CA GLN A 89 3.99 2.17 15.17
C GLN A 89 4.57 3.26 14.26
N HIS A 90 3.86 3.62 13.20
CA HIS A 90 4.30 4.57 12.17
C HIS A 90 3.41 5.82 12.09
N GLU A 91 2.34 5.90 12.89
CA GLU A 91 1.41 7.03 12.94
C GLU A 91 2.09 8.38 13.20
N TRP A 92 3.21 8.37 13.92
CA TRP A 92 3.98 9.58 14.22
C TRP A 92 4.44 10.34 12.97
N ILE A 93 4.55 9.66 11.82
CA ILE A 93 4.95 10.28 10.54
C ILE A 93 3.91 11.30 10.06
N VAL A 94 2.62 11.02 10.29
CA VAL A 94 1.51 11.88 9.82
C VAL A 94 0.98 12.82 10.89
N LYS A 95 1.30 12.57 12.16
CA LYS A 95 0.98 13.50 13.25
C LYS A 95 1.87 14.73 13.11
N LYS A 96 1.26 15.90 12.92
CA LYS A 96 1.97 17.17 13.09
C LYS A 96 2.41 17.25 14.55
N THR A 97 3.70 17.37 14.80
CA THR A 97 4.20 17.94 16.05
C THR A 97 3.64 19.36 16.16
N GLU A 98 2.89 19.62 17.23
CA GLU A 98 2.48 20.97 17.63
C GLU A 98 3.68 21.84 18.00
#